data_AF-A0AAW5GFV1-F1
#
_entry.id   AF-A0AAW5GFV1-F1
#
_cell.length_a   1.000
_cell.length_b   1.000
_cell.length_c   1.000
_cell.angle_alpha   90.00
_cell.angle_beta   90.00
_cell.angle_gamma   90.00
#
_symmetry.space_group_name_H-M   'P 1'
#
loop_
_entity.id
_entity.type
_entity.pdbx_description
1 polymer ?
#
loop_
_entity_poly.entity_id
_entity_poly.type
_entity_poly.pdbx_seq_one_letter_code
_entity_poly.pdbx_strand_id
1 'polypeptide(L)' 'MTLALSVGDIACTTTALCLAYQNLGQATVLIYTTFAHYLDARNFPDGNDSADPMQEHLQGLHESLAPQFRAT' A
#
# COMPACT_ATOMS: atom_id res chain seq x y z
N MET A 1 6.88 26.98 1.99
CA MET A 1 6.11 26.00 1.19
C MET A 1 6.46 24.63 1.76
N THR A 2 5.54 24.02 2.52
CA THR A 2 5.76 22.74 3.22
C THR A 2 5.19 21.61 2.38
N LEU A 3 5.96 20.54 2.19
CA LEU A 3 5.45 19.30 1.62
C LEU A 3 4.59 18.62 2.70
N ALA A 4 3.28 18.53 2.44
CA ALA A 4 2.33 17.87 3.34
C ALA A 4 1.76 16.62 2.65
N LEU A 5 1.84 15.48 3.33
CA LEU A 5 1.19 14.23 2.96
C LEU A 5 0.02 13.98 3.92
N SER A 6 -1.13 13.58 3.40
CA SER A 6 -2.30 13.20 4.20
C SER A 6 -2.58 11.72 3.99
N VAL A 7 -2.72 10.97 5.07
CA VAL A 7 -2.98 9.52 5.06
C VAL A 7 -4.26 9.26 5.84
N GLY A 8 -5.14 8.42 5.30
CA GLY A 8 -6.36 7.99 6.00
C GLY A 8 -6.06 6.94 7.06
N ASP A 9 -6.80 6.97 8.18
CA ASP A 9 -6.64 5.99 9.25
C ASP A 9 -7.73 4.91 9.18
N ILE A 10 -7.56 3.94 8.28
CA ILE A 10 -8.50 2.83 8.13
C ILE A 10 -8.35 1.88 9.33
N ALA A 11 -9.47 1.62 10.01
CA ALA A 11 -9.53 0.75 11.20
C ALA A 11 -8.54 1.12 12.33
N CYS A 12 -8.20 2.42 12.46
CA CYS A 12 -7.29 2.91 13.50
C CYS A 12 -5.84 2.39 13.38
N THR A 13 -5.46 1.85 12.21
CA THR A 13 -4.15 1.23 11.99
C THR A 13 -3.00 2.23 12.11
N THR A 14 -3.14 3.45 11.60
CA THR A 14 -2.12 4.51 11.70
C THR A 14 -1.92 4.92 13.15
N THR A 15 -3.02 5.11 13.89
CA THR A 15 -2.96 5.43 15.32
C THR A 15 -2.27 4.31 16.11
N ALA A 16 -2.60 3.04 15.84
CA ALA A 16 -1.96 1.90 16.46
C ALA A 16 -0.45 1.85 16.16
N LEU A 17 -0.05 2.14 14.93
CA LEU A 17 1.36 2.23 14.55
C LEU A 17 2.09 3.36 15.27
N CYS A 18 1.46 4.53 15.44
CA CYS A 18 2.02 5.63 16.22
C CYS A 18 2.29 5.21 17.68
N LEU A 19 1.34 4.50 18.31
CA LEU A 19 1.50 3.99 19.67
C LEU A 19 2.61 2.93 19.76
N ALA A 20 2.72 2.06 18.75
CA ALA A 20 3.71 1.00 18.72
C ALA A 20 5.13 1.50 18.39
N TYR A 21 5.26 2.56 17.59
CA TYR A 21 6.54 2.97 16.99
C TYR A 21 6.85 4.46 17.17
N GLN A 22 6.85 4.94 18.42
CA GLN A 22 7.33 6.29 18.79
C GLN A 22 6.76 7.40 17.90
N ASN A 23 5.44 7.37 17.65
CA ASN A 23 4.73 8.30 16.79
C ASN A 23 5.28 8.38 15.36
N LEU A 24 5.82 7.26 14.87
CA LEU A 24 6.49 7.15 13.56
C LEU A 24 7.64 8.16 13.41
N GLY A 25 8.27 8.56 14.52
CA GLY A 25 9.41 9.48 14.50
C GLY A 25 10.56 8.90 13.67
N GLN A 26 11.08 9.71 12.73
CA GLN A 26 12.12 9.32 11.77
C GLN A 26 11.69 8.24 10.76
N ALA A 27 10.40 7.94 10.62
CA ALA A 27 9.93 7.06 9.56
C ALA A 27 10.22 7.67 8.18
N THR A 28 10.77 6.85 7.28
CA THR A 28 10.96 7.23 5.88
C THR A 28 9.74 6.82 5.07
N VAL A 29 9.13 7.78 4.38
CA VAL A 29 8.04 7.51 3.45
C VAL A 29 8.61 7.43 2.04
N LEU A 30 8.39 6.29 1.37
CA LEU A 30 8.72 6.10 -0.04
C LEU A 30 7.41 6.13 -0.84
N ILE A 31 7.30 7.08 -1.78
CA ILE A 31 6.13 7.21 -2.66
C ILE A 31 6.51 6.65 -4.02
N TYR A 32 5.83 5.57 -4.42
CA TYR A 32 5.96 4.99 -5.76
C TYR A 32 4.78 5.43 -6.62
N THR A 33 5.07 6.05 -7.76
CA THR A 33 4.06 6.37 -8.77
C THR A 33 4.02 5.26 -9.81
N THR A 34 2.85 4.69 -10.05
CA THR A 34 2.62 3.68 -11.09
C THR A 34 1.47 4.10 -12.00
N PHE A 35 1.32 3.43 -13.13
CA PHE A 35 0.18 3.65 -14.01
C PHE A 35 -1.09 3.05 -13.42
N ALA A 36 -2.22 3.73 -13.63
CA ALA A 36 -3.51 3.33 -13.07
C ALA A 36 -3.92 1.91 -13.49
N HIS A 37 -3.58 1.46 -14.69
CA HIS A 37 -3.88 0.11 -15.19
C HIS A 37 -3.11 -1.01 -14.48
N TYR A 38 -2.24 -0.72 -13.51
CA TYR A 38 -1.56 -1.73 -12.69
C TYR A 38 -2.17 -1.93 -11.29
N LEU A 39 -3.15 -1.12 -10.91
CA LEU A 39 -3.68 -1.07 -9.55
C LEU A 39 -4.96 -1.93 -9.45
N ASP A 40 -5.08 -2.77 -8.43
CA ASP A 40 -6.17 -3.75 -8.33
C ASP A 40 -7.51 -3.13 -7.89
N ALA A 41 -8.61 -3.85 -8.12
CA ALA A 41 -9.97 -3.39 -7.83
C ALA A 41 -10.24 -3.10 -6.34
N ARG A 42 -9.48 -3.67 -5.39
CA ARG A 42 -9.62 -3.31 -3.96
C ARG A 42 -9.17 -1.89 -3.67
N ASN A 43 -8.24 -1.37 -4.48
CA ASN A 43 -7.75 0.01 -4.39
C ASN A 43 -8.59 1.00 -5.22
N PHE A 44 -9.52 0.51 -6.07
CA PHE A 44 -10.44 1.34 -6.85
C PHE A 44 -11.90 0.97 -6.54
N PRO A 45 -12.64 1.82 -5.81
CA PRO A 45 -14.03 1.54 -5.45
C PRO A 45 -14.96 1.21 -6.63
N ASP A 46 -14.66 1.76 -7.81
CA ASP A 46 -15.41 1.53 -9.05
C ASP A 46 -14.89 0.33 -9.89
N GLY A 47 -13.88 -0.39 -9.39
CA GLY A 47 -13.18 -1.45 -10.11
C GLY A 47 -12.12 -0.93 -11.08
N ASN A 48 -11.27 -1.84 -11.57
CA ASN A 48 -10.28 -1.53 -12.61
C ASN A 48 -10.12 -2.70 -13.58
N ASP A 49 -10.97 -2.73 -14.63
CA ASP A 49 -10.96 -3.79 -15.64
C ASP A 49 -9.71 -3.81 -16.52
N SER A 50 -8.93 -2.72 -16.50
CA SER A 50 -7.64 -2.64 -17.21
C SER A 50 -6.49 -3.29 -16.44
N ALA A 51 -6.71 -3.66 -15.18
CA ALA A 51 -5.70 -4.34 -14.36
C ALA A 51 -5.43 -5.76 -14.86
N ASP A 52 -4.20 -6.04 -15.24
CA ASP A 52 -3.73 -7.40 -15.54
C ASP A 52 -2.98 -7.97 -14.33
N PRO A 53 -3.51 -9.02 -13.67
CA PRO A 53 -2.87 -9.65 -12.51
C PRO A 53 -1.50 -10.25 -12.85
N MET A 54 -1.18 -10.51 -14.12
CA MET A 54 0.13 -11.03 -14.54
C MET A 54 1.23 -9.97 -14.60
N GLN A 55 0.87 -8.68 -14.43
CA GLN A 55 1.82 -7.58 -14.44
C GLN A 55 2.34 -7.22 -13.04
N GLU A 56 2.01 -8.02 -12.03
CA GLU A 56 2.58 -7.92 -10.69
C GLU A 56 4.10 -8.20 -10.68
N HIS A 57 4.90 -7.25 -10.18
CA HIS A 57 6.33 -7.46 -9.97
C HIS A 57 6.62 -7.70 -8.49
N LEU A 58 6.68 -8.98 -8.10
CA LEU A 58 7.02 -9.38 -6.74
C LEU A 58 8.54 -9.33 -6.53
N GLN A 59 9.06 -8.16 -6.17
CA GLN A 59 10.47 -8.03 -5.83
C GLN A 59 10.72 -8.49 -4.38
N GLY A 60 11.11 -9.76 -4.23
CA GLY A 60 11.82 -10.25 -3.02
C GLY A 60 11.01 -10.42 -1.74
N LEU A 61 9.73 -10.80 -1.80
CA LEU A 61 9.03 -11.30 -0.61
C LEU A 61 9.68 -12.64 -0.19
N HIS A 62 10.19 -12.73 1.04
CA HIS A 62 10.56 -14.00 1.65
C HIS A 62 9.39 -14.97 1.51
N GLU A 63 9.63 -16.16 0.94
CA GLU A 63 8.62 -17.12 0.44
C GLU A 63 7.49 -17.47 1.42
N SER A 64 7.68 -17.19 2.72
CA SER A 64 6.69 -17.32 3.78
C SER A 64 5.45 -16.41 3.64
N LEU A 65 5.56 -15.25 2.97
CA LEU A 65 4.46 -14.26 2.87
C LEU A 65 3.72 -14.28 1.52
N ALA A 66 4.23 -15.00 0.52
CA ALA A 66 3.63 -15.09 -0.81
C ALA A 66 2.14 -15.49 -0.85
N PRO A 67 1.64 -16.48 -0.07
CA PRO A 67 0.24 -16.88 -0.16
C PRO A 67 -0.75 -15.85 0.40
N GLN A 68 -0.29 -14.84 1.14
CA GLN A 68 -1.17 -13.80 1.72
C GLN A 68 -1.49 -12.67 0.74
N PHE A 69 -0.77 -12.56 -0.37
CA PHE A 69 -0.93 -11.50 -1.37
C PHE A 69 -1.76 -11.91 -2.59
N ARG A 70 -2.31 -13.14 -2.62
CA ARG A 70 -3.37 -13.46 -3.57
C ARG A 70 -4.58 -12.62 -3.21
N ALA A 71 -4.83 -11.59 -4.02
CA ALA A 71 -6.12 -10.93 -4.07
C ALA A 71 -7.17 -12.00 -4.40
N THR A 72 -7.92 -12.42 -3.38
CA THR A 72 -9.25 -13.02 -3.54
C THR A 72 -10.26 -11.92 -3.81
#